data_AF-A0A832JZ90-F1
#
_entry.id   AF-A0A832JZ90-F1
#
_cell.length_a   1.000
_cell.length_b   1.000
_cell.length_c   1.000
_cell.angle_alpha   90.00
_cell.angle_beta   90.00
_cell.angle_gamma   90.00
#
_symmetry.space_group_name_H-M   'P 1'
#
loop_
_entity.id
_entity.type
_entity.pdbx_description
1 polymer ?
#
loop_
_entity_poly.entity_id
_entity_poly.type
_entity_poly.pdbx_seq_one_letter_code
_entity_poly.pdbx_strand_id
1 'polypeptide(L)'
;MRGLSSARNRTLGRDRNVPGQRGGETTTKSQSTSTTGPDHRAQSLLSESGEVYLNLKRPHIIALSVVVALTLVLLKLPRRTTTQIKLAISGLFVPLFGLAGSTQQTVSRAGNAAVPREELAQELDRLRRENAEWRVRQTQADELLRENERLRQLVGVARQTPWRLKLAHVIARDPANWWRSLKLDVGASHGVTNHSPVISPEGFLVGRVATVGPVYSQVVLLGDPDCRVSAMIEETRDTGIIAPASSSPLDNVLVDLTHLSRNSPLRRCPCR
;
A
#
# COMPACT_ATOMS: atom_id res chain seq x y z
N MET A 1 -33.43 29.15 -54.52
CA MET A 1 -33.49 28.08 -55.54
C MET A 1 -32.82 26.85 -54.94
N ARG A 2 -33.58 25.82 -54.54
CA ARG A 2 -33.68 24.47 -55.18
C ARG A 2 -32.30 23.92 -55.59
N GLY A 3 -31.85 22.71 -55.23
CA GLY A 3 -32.48 21.47 -54.75
C GLY A 3 -31.45 20.60 -54.01
N LEU A 4 -31.85 19.71 -53.09
CA LEU A 4 -32.34 18.32 -53.28
C LEU A 4 -31.27 17.30 -53.72
N SER A 5 -31.37 16.12 -53.08
CA SER A 5 -30.81 14.80 -53.44
C SER A 5 -29.49 14.42 -52.75
N SER A 6 -29.24 13.24 -52.19
CA SER A 6 -30.03 12.03 -51.86
C SER A 6 -29.06 10.99 -51.24
N ALA A 7 -29.62 10.02 -50.50
CA ALA A 7 -29.12 8.67 -50.21
C ALA A 7 -27.95 8.50 -49.19
N ARG A 8 -28.19 7.87 -48.02
CA ARG A 8 -28.25 6.41 -47.71
C ARG A 8 -26.91 5.72 -47.97
N ASN A 9 -26.25 5.02 -47.04
CA ASN A 9 -26.68 3.85 -46.24
C ASN A 9 -25.67 3.71 -45.08
N ARG A 10 -26.05 3.56 -43.80
CA ARG A 10 -26.55 2.35 -43.10
C ARG A 10 -25.55 1.17 -43.10
N THR A 11 -24.77 1.03 -42.04
CA THR A 11 -24.22 -0.25 -41.56
C THR A 11 -24.54 -0.43 -40.08
N LEU A 12 -25.62 -1.18 -39.85
CA LEU A 12 -25.93 -1.85 -38.59
C LEU A 12 -25.26 -3.23 -38.64
N GLY A 13 -24.64 -3.65 -37.54
CA GLY A 13 -24.03 -4.98 -37.44
C GLY A 13 -23.49 -5.25 -36.04
N ARG A 14 -24.42 -5.36 -35.08
CA ARG A 14 -24.21 -5.86 -33.73
C ARG A 14 -24.47 -7.36 -33.75
N ASP A 15 -23.52 -8.17 -33.32
CA ASP A 15 -23.74 -9.37 -32.46
C ASP A 15 -22.38 -10.04 -32.18
N ARG A 16 -22.02 -10.18 -30.90
CA ARG A 16 -22.01 -11.44 -30.14
C ARG A 16 -21.29 -12.58 -30.87
N ASN A 17 -20.17 -13.06 -30.33
CA ASN A 17 -20.13 -14.27 -29.50
C ASN A 17 -18.67 -14.79 -29.40
N VAL A 18 -18.33 -15.31 -28.23
CA VAL A 18 -17.07 -15.97 -27.85
C VAL A 18 -17.32 -17.49 -27.92
N PRO A 19 -16.33 -18.41 -27.89
CA PRO A 19 -15.11 -18.58 -28.68
C PRO A 19 -15.11 -19.93 -29.45
N GLY A 20 -14.23 -20.09 -30.43
CA GLY A 20 -13.94 -21.39 -31.08
C GLY A 20 -12.47 -21.77 -30.89
N GLN A 21 -12.19 -22.81 -30.10
CA GLN A 21 -10.89 -23.48 -30.04
C GLN A 21 -10.78 -24.53 -31.16
N ARG A 22 -9.63 -24.62 -31.84
CA ARG A 22 -9.01 -25.91 -32.22
C ARG A 22 -7.56 -25.75 -32.71
N GLY A 23 -6.68 -26.60 -32.18
CA GLY A 23 -5.60 -27.24 -32.95
C GLY A 23 -4.19 -26.68 -32.79
N GLY A 24 -3.35 -27.43 -32.06
CA GLY A 24 -1.90 -27.23 -32.01
C GLY A 24 -1.25 -27.98 -30.85
N GLU A 25 -0.92 -29.24 -31.08
CA GLU A 25 -0.22 -30.15 -30.16
C GLU A 25 1.15 -29.60 -29.71
N THR A 26 1.58 -29.90 -28.49
CA THR A 26 2.58 -30.97 -28.24
C THR A 26 3.00 -31.03 -26.77
N THR A 27 3.07 -32.28 -26.29
CA THR A 27 4.03 -32.82 -25.31
C THR A 27 3.94 -32.47 -23.81
N THR A 28 3.49 -33.50 -23.07
CA THR A 28 4.33 -34.29 -22.13
C THR A 28 4.08 -34.12 -20.64
N LYS A 29 3.54 -35.22 -20.06
CA LYS A 29 3.71 -35.77 -18.70
C LYS A 29 3.26 -34.85 -17.54
N SER A 30 2.56 -35.31 -16.50
CA SER A 30 2.39 -36.65 -15.95
C SER A 30 1.38 -36.58 -14.80
N GLN A 31 0.62 -37.66 -14.63
CA GLN A 31 0.06 -38.17 -13.37
C GLN A 31 -1.18 -37.47 -12.76
N SER A 32 -2.33 -38.03 -13.16
CA SER A 32 -3.55 -38.31 -12.37
C SER A 32 -3.28 -38.59 -10.89
N THR A 33 -3.96 -37.96 -9.92
CA THR A 33 -5.38 -38.17 -9.47
C THR A 33 -5.67 -39.64 -9.14
N SER A 34 -6.37 -40.05 -8.08
CA SER A 34 -7.33 -39.39 -7.20
C SER A 34 -7.66 -40.37 -6.05
N THR A 35 -8.09 -39.81 -4.92
CA THR A 35 -9.27 -40.16 -4.10
C THR A 35 -9.89 -41.55 -4.29
N THR A 36 -10.18 -42.28 -3.20
CA THR A 36 -11.45 -43.00 -2.91
C THR A 36 -11.32 -43.75 -1.56
N GLY A 37 -12.15 -43.43 -0.57
CA GLY A 37 -12.60 -44.39 0.47
C GLY A 37 -13.96 -44.99 0.06
N PRO A 38 -14.69 -45.78 0.87
CA PRO A 38 -14.39 -46.39 2.17
C PRO A 38 -14.68 -47.93 2.19
N ASP A 39 -14.52 -48.52 3.37
CA ASP A 39 -15.33 -49.61 3.96
C ASP A 39 -15.30 -51.08 3.50
N HIS A 40 -15.14 -51.91 4.55
CA HIS A 40 -15.77 -53.21 4.83
C HIS A 40 -15.54 -54.40 3.88
N ARG A 41 -14.66 -55.30 4.34
CA ARG A 41 -14.84 -56.76 4.43
C ARG A 41 -13.53 -57.34 4.96
N ALA A 42 -13.33 -57.41 6.26
CA ALA A 42 -13.77 -58.54 7.08
C ALA A 42 -13.65 -59.88 6.36
N GLN A 43 -12.69 -60.67 6.87
CA GLN A 43 -12.65 -62.12 6.84
C GLN A 43 -12.22 -62.73 5.49
N SER A 44 -11.31 -63.68 5.40
CA SER A 44 -10.52 -64.41 6.39
C SER A 44 -9.84 -65.55 5.61
N LEU A 45 -8.66 -65.98 6.06
CA LEU A 45 -8.02 -67.28 5.77
C LEU A 45 -7.44 -67.37 4.34
N LEU A 46 -6.22 -67.80 4.05
CA LEU A 46 -5.11 -68.49 4.70
C LEU A 46 -3.87 -67.93 3.95
N SER A 47 -2.62 -67.92 4.40
CA SER A 47 -1.84 -68.88 5.15
C SER A 47 -0.47 -68.22 5.27
N GLU A 48 0.14 -68.32 6.45
CA GLU A 48 1.59 -68.34 6.67
C GLU A 48 2.51 -67.43 5.84
N SER A 49 3.18 -66.50 6.53
CA SER A 49 4.62 -66.65 6.79
C SER A 49 5.16 -65.44 7.54
N GLY A 50 5.88 -65.69 8.64
CA GLY A 50 6.69 -64.66 9.29
C GLY A 50 6.55 -64.63 10.81
N GLU A 51 7.01 -65.69 11.45
CA GLU A 51 7.50 -65.63 12.82
C GLU A 51 8.44 -64.42 13.02
N VAL A 52 8.23 -63.63 14.08
CA VAL A 52 9.34 -63.15 14.90
C VAL A 52 8.91 -63.17 16.37
N TYR A 53 9.61 -64.04 17.08
CA TYR A 53 9.53 -64.36 18.49
C TYR A 53 9.87 -63.19 19.44
N LEU A 54 9.29 -63.30 20.63
CA LEU A 54 9.86 -63.08 21.97
C LEU A 54 11.05 -62.10 22.11
N ASN A 55 10.92 -61.17 23.06
CA ASN A 55 11.64 -61.21 24.36
C ASN A 55 11.40 -59.90 25.10
N LEU A 56 10.28 -59.78 25.83
CA LEU A 56 10.17 -58.71 26.82
C LEU A 56 11.00 -59.11 28.04
N LYS A 57 12.32 -58.88 27.92
CA LYS A 57 13.31 -59.08 28.98
C LYS A 57 12.75 -58.49 30.29
N ARG A 58 12.90 -59.21 31.41
CA ARG A 58 12.56 -58.76 32.78
C ARG A 58 12.79 -57.24 33.03
N PRO A 59 13.88 -56.59 32.56
CA PRO A 59 14.06 -55.14 32.68
C PRO A 59 12.97 -54.26 32.04
N HIS A 60 12.28 -54.68 30.99
CA HIS A 60 11.22 -53.88 30.35
C HIS A 60 9.88 -53.98 31.08
N ILE A 61 9.58 -55.14 31.68
CA ILE A 61 8.44 -55.27 32.59
C ILE A 61 8.69 -54.48 33.89
N ILE A 62 9.95 -54.49 34.37
CA ILE A 62 10.37 -53.65 35.51
C ILE A 62 10.30 -52.16 35.13
N ALA A 63 10.73 -51.77 33.93
CA ALA A 63 10.61 -50.38 33.48
C ALA A 63 9.14 -49.95 33.38
N LEU A 64 8.26 -50.81 32.85
CA LEU A 64 6.83 -50.53 32.76
C LEU A 64 6.19 -50.47 34.16
N SER A 65 6.55 -51.37 35.08
CA SER A 65 6.04 -51.34 36.45
C SER A 65 6.57 -50.15 37.24
N VAL A 66 7.80 -49.69 36.98
CA VAL A 66 8.37 -48.46 37.56
C VAL A 66 7.66 -47.23 37.00
N VAL A 67 7.36 -47.15 35.70
CA VAL A 67 6.61 -46.03 35.12
C VAL A 67 5.17 -45.99 35.66
N VAL A 68 4.52 -47.15 35.82
CA VAL A 68 3.18 -47.24 36.40
C VAL A 68 3.20 -46.94 37.91
N ALA A 69 4.21 -47.42 38.65
CA ALA A 69 4.38 -47.10 40.07
C ALA A 69 4.70 -45.61 40.27
N LEU A 70 5.54 -45.03 39.42
CA LEU A 70 5.89 -43.60 39.46
C LEU A 70 4.67 -42.72 39.17
N THR A 71 3.84 -43.10 38.20
CA THR A 71 2.59 -42.40 37.91
C THR A 71 1.56 -42.55 39.03
N LEU A 72 1.45 -43.74 39.64
CA LEU A 72 0.56 -43.98 40.80
C LEU A 72 1.03 -43.23 42.06
N VAL A 73 2.35 -43.15 42.29
CA VAL A 73 2.96 -42.37 43.37
C VAL A 73 2.72 -40.87 43.15
N LEU A 74 2.89 -40.36 41.93
CA LEU A 74 2.56 -38.97 41.58
C LEU A 74 1.07 -38.66 41.84
N LEU A 75 0.18 -39.63 41.63
CA LEU A 75 -1.26 -39.46 41.84
C LEU A 75 -1.67 -39.47 43.33
N LYS A 76 -0.87 -40.13 44.18
CA LYS A 76 -1.09 -40.24 45.64
C LYS A 76 -0.43 -39.11 46.45
N LEU A 77 0.37 -38.24 45.84
CA LEU A 77 0.99 -37.13 46.55
C LEU A 77 -0.02 -36.01 46.89
N PRO A 78 -0.01 -35.50 48.13
CA PRO A 78 -0.92 -34.43 48.55
C PRO A 78 -0.74 -33.17 47.69
N ARG A 79 -1.86 -32.59 47.23
CA ARG A 79 -1.97 -31.44 46.30
C ARG A 79 -1.26 -30.14 46.74
N ARG A 80 -0.51 -30.13 47.84
CA ARG A 80 0.28 -28.97 48.30
C ARG A 80 1.71 -28.95 47.76
N THR A 81 2.26 -30.08 47.29
CA THR A 81 3.68 -30.15 46.85
C THR A 81 3.88 -30.03 45.33
N THR A 82 2.81 -30.14 44.53
CA THR A 82 2.87 -30.05 43.05
C THR A 82 3.15 -28.63 42.54
N THR A 83 2.96 -27.61 43.37
CA THR A 83 3.20 -26.20 43.01
C THR A 83 4.68 -25.84 43.02
N GLN A 84 5.47 -26.39 43.94
CA GLN A 84 6.91 -26.10 44.07
C GLN A 84 7.76 -26.83 43.02
N ILE A 85 7.37 -28.04 42.63
CA ILE A 85 8.09 -28.82 41.59
C ILE A 85 7.83 -28.26 40.19
N LYS A 86 6.61 -27.75 39.93
CA LYS A 86 6.32 -27.01 38.68
C LYS A 86 7.19 -25.75 38.54
N LEU A 87 7.46 -25.05 39.65
CA LEU A 87 8.31 -23.86 39.66
C LEU A 87 9.78 -24.19 39.37
N ALA A 88 10.32 -25.27 39.95
CA ALA A 88 11.70 -25.70 39.70
C ALA A 88 11.95 -26.12 38.24
N ILE A 89 10.99 -26.83 37.62
CA ILE A 89 11.08 -27.22 36.20
C ILE A 89 10.89 -26.01 35.28
N SER A 90 10.00 -25.06 35.64
CA SER A 90 9.86 -23.80 34.89
C SER A 90 11.11 -22.93 34.97
N GLY A 91 11.85 -22.95 36.09
CA GLY A 91 13.10 -22.19 36.25
C GLY A 91 14.25 -22.71 35.38
N LEU A 92 14.26 -24.00 35.03
CA LEU A 92 15.31 -24.61 34.22
C LEU A 92 15.07 -24.45 32.70
N PHE A 93 13.81 -24.39 32.25
CA PHE A 93 13.44 -24.30 30.83
C PHE A 93 13.23 -22.86 30.31
N VAL A 94 12.99 -21.89 31.19
CA VAL A 94 12.86 -20.47 30.83
C VAL A 94 14.10 -19.87 30.14
N PRO A 95 15.35 -20.14 30.57
CA PRO A 95 16.51 -19.57 29.88
C PRO A 95 16.76 -20.19 28.50
N LEU A 96 16.24 -21.39 28.19
CA LEU A 96 16.50 -22.03 26.89
C LEU A 96 15.60 -21.49 25.77
N PHE A 97 14.36 -21.09 26.08
CA PHE A 97 13.46 -20.46 25.10
C PHE A 97 13.51 -18.93 25.12
N GLY A 98 13.90 -18.31 26.25
CA GLY A 98 14.04 -16.85 26.37
C GLY A 98 15.20 -16.26 25.56
N LEU A 99 16.24 -17.05 25.29
CA LEU A 99 17.37 -16.64 24.44
C LEU A 99 17.08 -16.71 22.93
N ALA A 100 15.97 -17.34 22.51
CA ALA A 100 15.55 -17.33 21.11
C ALA A 100 14.82 -16.03 20.72
N GLY A 101 14.21 -15.32 21.68
CA GLY A 101 13.45 -14.09 21.45
C GLY A 101 14.23 -12.78 21.62
N SER A 102 15.34 -12.79 22.36
CA SER A 102 16.16 -11.58 22.62
C SER A 102 17.26 -11.33 21.58
N THR A 103 17.40 -12.20 20.58
CA THR A 103 18.37 -12.03 19.49
C THR A 103 17.88 -11.06 18.42
N GLN A 104 16.57 -10.91 18.18
CA GLN A 104 16.07 -10.00 17.12
C GLN A 104 16.22 -8.51 17.44
N GLN A 105 16.21 -8.09 18.71
CA GLN A 105 16.39 -6.68 19.11
C GLN A 105 17.83 -6.29 19.45
N THR A 106 18.73 -7.27 19.63
CA THR A 106 20.15 -7.00 19.91
C THR A 106 21.01 -7.10 18.64
N VAL A 107 20.65 -7.96 17.68
CA VAL A 107 21.32 -8.03 16.37
C VAL A 107 21.19 -6.72 15.59
N SER A 108 20.05 -6.01 15.71
CA SER A 108 19.85 -4.69 15.08
C SER A 108 20.63 -3.55 15.74
N ARG A 109 21.16 -3.73 16.97
CA ARG A 109 22.05 -2.75 17.62
C ARG A 109 23.54 -3.07 17.43
N ALA A 110 23.90 -4.33 17.26
CA ALA A 110 25.28 -4.73 16.94
C ALA A 110 25.63 -4.54 15.45
N GLY A 111 24.64 -4.56 14.54
CA GLY A 111 24.84 -4.30 13.11
C GLY A 111 25.27 -2.86 12.76
N ASN A 112 25.00 -1.89 13.64
CA ASN A 112 25.39 -0.49 13.43
C ASN A 112 26.82 -0.16 13.90
N ALA A 113 27.51 -1.09 14.57
CA ALA A 113 28.87 -0.87 15.04
C ALA A 113 29.95 -1.22 13.98
N ALA A 114 29.55 -1.81 12.86
CA ALA A 114 30.45 -2.30 11.82
C ALA A 114 30.15 -1.70 10.43
N VAL A 115 29.50 -0.54 10.35
CA VAL A 115 29.51 0.24 9.09
C VAL A 115 30.97 0.60 8.80
N PRO A 116 31.56 0.17 7.67
CA PRO A 116 32.94 0.48 7.35
C PRO A 116 33.14 1.99 7.40
N ARG A 117 34.23 2.46 8.03
CA ARG A 117 34.56 3.90 8.08
C ARG A 117 34.63 4.52 6.67
N GLU A 118 34.94 3.72 5.66
CA GLU A 118 34.95 4.10 4.25
C GLU A 118 33.55 4.40 3.71
N GLU A 119 32.53 3.60 4.05
CA GLU A 119 31.15 3.83 3.62
C GLU A 119 30.60 5.12 4.25
N LEU A 120 30.92 5.38 5.52
CA LEU A 120 30.55 6.62 6.19
C LEU A 120 31.26 7.85 5.59
N ALA A 121 32.54 7.72 5.22
CA ALA A 121 33.29 8.79 4.55
C ALA A 121 32.73 9.07 3.15
N GLN A 122 32.38 8.03 2.40
CA GLN A 122 31.76 8.15 1.08
C GLN A 122 30.38 8.83 1.17
N GLU A 123 29.55 8.45 2.15
CA GLU A 123 28.24 9.06 2.36
C GLU A 123 28.36 10.53 2.79
N LEU A 124 29.34 10.86 3.63
CA LEU A 124 29.63 12.23 4.04
C LEU A 124 30.10 13.09 2.84
N ASP A 125 30.97 12.56 1.99
CA ASP A 125 31.41 13.27 0.78
C ASP A 125 30.31 13.36 -0.29
N ARG A 126 29.42 12.37 -0.36
CA ARG A 126 28.20 12.44 -1.18
C ARG A 126 27.26 13.54 -0.69
N LEU A 127 26.90 13.53 0.59
CA LEU A 127 26.02 14.53 1.20
C LEU A 127 26.62 15.94 1.10
N ARG A 128 27.94 16.09 1.25
CA ARG A 128 28.63 17.38 1.05
C ARG A 128 28.51 17.87 -0.38
N ARG A 129 28.69 16.98 -1.38
CA ARG A 129 28.52 17.33 -2.79
C ARG A 129 27.08 17.71 -3.12
N GLU A 130 26.10 16.92 -2.66
CA GLU A 130 24.68 17.23 -2.82
C GLU A 130 24.36 18.59 -2.18
N ASN A 131 24.83 18.86 -0.96
CA ASN A 131 24.61 20.14 -0.28
C ASN A 131 25.25 21.32 -1.02
N ALA A 132 26.47 21.16 -1.53
CA ALA A 132 27.12 22.17 -2.36
C ALA A 132 26.31 22.46 -3.64
N GLU A 133 25.80 21.41 -4.31
CA GLU A 133 24.95 21.54 -5.49
C GLU A 133 23.63 22.27 -5.16
N TRP A 134 22.95 21.87 -4.08
CA TRP A 134 21.72 22.51 -3.63
C TRP A 134 21.93 23.99 -3.30
N ARG A 135 23.07 24.36 -2.68
CA ARG A 135 23.42 25.76 -2.39
C ARG A 135 23.62 26.59 -3.66
N VAL A 136 24.26 26.02 -4.69
CA VAL A 136 24.42 26.69 -5.98
C VAL A 136 23.06 26.91 -6.63
N ARG A 137 22.20 25.88 -6.67
CA ARG A 137 20.83 25.99 -7.22
C ARG A 137 20.00 27.03 -6.46
N GLN A 138 20.10 27.08 -5.14
CA GLN A 138 19.41 28.08 -4.32
C GLN A 138 19.87 29.50 -4.65
N THR A 139 21.18 29.72 -4.76
CA THR A 139 21.74 31.04 -5.10
C THR A 139 21.27 31.50 -6.49
N GLN A 140 21.21 30.58 -7.47
CA GLN A 140 20.69 30.88 -8.80
C GLN A 140 19.19 31.21 -8.77
N ALA A 141 18.39 30.47 -8.00
CA ALA A 141 16.97 30.75 -7.84
C ALA A 141 16.73 32.12 -7.19
N ASP A 142 17.51 32.47 -6.15
CA ASP A 142 17.42 33.77 -5.49
C ASP A 142 17.75 34.92 -6.44
N GLU A 143 18.77 34.76 -7.30
CA GLU A 143 19.13 35.79 -8.29
C GLU A 143 18.05 35.95 -9.37
N LEU A 144 17.47 34.83 -9.84
CA LEU A 144 16.34 34.88 -10.78
C LEU A 144 15.11 35.57 -10.16
N LEU A 145 14.83 35.34 -8.87
CA LEU A 145 13.74 36.01 -8.18
C LEU A 145 13.97 37.52 -8.06
N ARG A 146 15.20 37.95 -7.75
CA ARG A 146 15.57 39.38 -7.70
C ARG A 146 15.45 40.04 -9.06
N GLU A 147 15.95 39.40 -10.11
CA GLU A 147 15.86 39.93 -11.46
C GLU A 147 14.40 39.99 -11.94
N ASN A 148 13.60 38.96 -11.66
CA ASN A 148 12.17 38.97 -11.98
C ASN A 148 11.44 40.12 -11.26
N GLU A 149 11.76 40.36 -9.99
CA GLU A 149 11.19 41.46 -9.23
C GLU A 149 11.61 42.83 -9.80
N ARG A 150 12.88 42.99 -10.17
CA ARG A 150 13.38 44.20 -10.84
C ARG A 150 12.64 44.44 -12.16
N LEU A 151 12.48 43.41 -12.98
CA LEU A 151 11.74 43.47 -14.24
C LEU A 151 10.27 43.84 -14.01
N ARG A 152 9.61 43.26 -13.01
CA ARG A 152 8.21 43.61 -12.65
C ARG A 152 8.06 45.06 -12.24
N GLN A 153 9.02 45.60 -11.48
CA GLN A 153 9.02 47.01 -11.07
C GLN A 153 9.17 47.95 -12.27
N LEU A 154 10.05 47.61 -13.23
CA LEU A 154 10.22 48.37 -14.46
C LEU A 154 8.98 48.35 -15.36
N VAL A 155 8.25 47.23 -15.40
CA VAL A 155 7.02 47.06 -16.20
C VAL A 155 5.77 47.53 -15.44
N GLY A 156 5.86 47.86 -14.15
CA GLY A 156 4.73 48.30 -13.33
C GLY A 156 3.72 47.19 -12.99
N VAL A 157 4.14 45.91 -13.05
CA VAL A 157 3.26 44.78 -12.74
C VAL A 157 3.25 44.55 -11.22
N ALA A 158 2.06 44.63 -10.62
CA ALA A 158 1.89 44.36 -9.19
C ALA A 158 2.32 42.93 -8.84
N ARG A 159 2.98 42.77 -7.69
CA ARG A 159 3.41 41.47 -7.18
C ARG A 159 2.17 40.60 -6.93
N GLN A 160 2.19 39.35 -7.40
CA GLN A 160 1.19 38.36 -6.97
C GLN A 160 1.39 38.13 -5.48
N THR A 161 0.37 38.38 -4.68
CA THR A 161 0.43 38.26 -3.22
C THR A 161 0.79 36.82 -2.84
N PRO A 162 1.78 36.60 -1.95
CA PRO A 162 2.12 35.24 -1.52
C PRO A 162 0.89 34.58 -0.87
N TRP A 163 0.64 33.33 -1.24
CA TRP A 163 -0.47 32.55 -0.68
C TRP A 163 -0.28 32.38 0.83
N ARG A 164 -1.34 32.64 1.61
CA ARG A 164 -1.33 32.36 3.05
C ARG A 164 -1.73 30.91 3.31
N LEU A 165 -0.73 30.04 3.46
CA LEU A 165 -0.95 28.62 3.72
C LEU A 165 -1.32 28.36 5.19
N LYS A 166 -2.28 27.45 5.41
CA LYS A 166 -2.65 26.95 6.73
C LYS A 166 -2.54 25.43 6.73
N LEU A 167 -1.69 24.88 7.61
CA LEU A 167 -1.61 23.45 7.80
C LEU A 167 -2.90 22.93 8.47
N ALA A 168 -3.34 21.77 8.01
CA ALA A 168 -4.55 21.11 8.48
C ALA A 168 -4.36 19.59 8.48
N HIS A 169 -5.01 18.90 9.42
CA HIS A 169 -5.07 17.46 9.50
C HIS A 169 -6.42 16.94 9.03
N VAL A 170 -6.41 15.77 8.40
CA VAL A 170 -7.64 15.06 8.02
C VAL A 170 -8.21 14.39 9.26
N ILE A 171 -9.37 14.86 9.71
CA ILE A 171 -10.05 14.36 10.91
C ILE A 171 -11.12 13.31 10.61
N ALA A 172 -11.66 13.32 9.39
CA ALA A 172 -12.64 12.33 8.97
C ALA A 172 -12.64 12.14 7.45
N ARG A 173 -12.95 10.91 7.04
CA ARG A 173 -13.22 10.52 5.67
C ARG A 173 -14.37 9.52 5.69
N ASP A 174 -15.34 9.70 4.80
CA ASP A 174 -16.44 8.75 4.65
C ASP A 174 -15.93 7.48 3.94
N PRO A 175 -16.01 6.28 4.55
CA PRO A 175 -15.54 5.05 3.91
C PRO A 175 -16.24 4.74 2.58
N ALA A 176 -17.52 5.12 2.45
CA ALA A 176 -18.30 4.86 1.23
C ALA A 176 -17.88 5.80 0.07
N ASN A 177 -17.52 7.04 0.40
CA ASN A 177 -17.23 8.12 -0.55
C ASN A 177 -15.86 8.75 -0.30
N TRP A 178 -14.87 7.90 0.02
CA TRP A 178 -13.56 8.33 0.52
C TRP A 178 -12.76 9.15 -0.51
N TRP A 179 -13.05 8.97 -1.79
CA TRP A 179 -12.47 9.65 -2.95
C TRP A 179 -13.19 10.95 -3.34
N ARG A 180 -14.31 11.27 -2.69
CA ARG A 180 -15.15 12.45 -3.00
C ARG A 180 -14.97 13.58 -2.01
N SER A 181 -14.89 13.29 -0.71
CA SER A 181 -14.80 14.33 0.30
C SER A 181 -14.00 13.92 1.54
N LEU A 182 -13.47 14.92 2.24
CA LEU A 182 -12.81 14.77 3.52
C LEU A 182 -13.10 15.97 4.43
N LYS A 183 -12.89 15.80 5.74
CA LYS A 183 -13.00 16.88 6.74
C LYS A 183 -11.64 17.23 7.30
N LEU A 184 -11.40 18.52 7.48
CA LEU A 184 -10.17 19.09 8.04
C LEU A 184 -10.43 19.74 9.40
N ASP A 185 -9.43 19.73 10.27
CA ASP A 185 -9.40 20.38 11.60
C ASP A 185 -9.28 21.92 11.58
N VAL A 186 -9.47 22.54 10.41
CA VAL A 186 -9.42 24.00 10.22
C VAL A 186 -10.74 24.53 9.68
N GLY A 187 -11.10 25.76 10.07
CA GLY A 187 -12.38 26.38 9.75
C GLY A 187 -12.31 27.90 9.76
N ALA A 188 -13.44 28.58 9.92
CA ALA A 188 -13.54 30.04 9.86
C ALA A 188 -12.66 30.74 10.91
N SER A 189 -12.56 30.19 12.13
CA SER A 189 -11.67 30.69 13.19
C SER A 189 -10.20 30.70 12.79
N HIS A 190 -9.81 29.85 11.84
CA HIS A 190 -8.46 29.73 11.32
C HIS A 190 -8.23 30.58 10.05
N GLY A 191 -9.25 31.34 9.62
CA GLY A 191 -9.20 32.17 8.42
C GLY A 191 -9.36 31.39 7.11
N VAL A 192 -9.95 30.19 7.16
CA VAL A 192 -10.32 29.41 5.96
C VAL A 192 -11.65 29.93 5.41
N THR A 193 -11.76 30.03 4.09
CA THR A 193 -12.98 30.47 3.41
C THR A 193 -13.50 29.39 2.47
N ASN A 194 -14.77 29.50 2.07
CA ASN A 194 -15.30 28.64 1.01
C ASN A 194 -14.47 28.81 -0.26
N HIS A 195 -14.35 27.74 -1.04
CA HIS A 195 -13.56 27.66 -2.27
C HIS A 195 -12.04 27.81 -2.10
N SER A 196 -11.51 27.85 -0.87
CA SER A 196 -10.05 27.81 -0.67
C SER A 196 -9.46 26.51 -1.26
N PRO A 197 -8.35 26.57 -2.02
CA PRO A 197 -7.70 25.40 -2.56
C PRO A 197 -7.02 24.60 -1.44
N VAL A 198 -7.05 23.28 -1.56
CA VAL A 198 -6.38 22.36 -0.64
C VAL A 198 -5.29 21.63 -1.42
N ILE A 199 -4.06 21.76 -0.95
CA ILE A 199 -2.88 21.17 -1.56
C ILE A 199 -2.25 20.14 -0.63
N SER A 200 -1.59 19.14 -1.20
CA SER A 200 -0.75 18.21 -0.44
C SER A 200 0.57 18.88 -0.02
N PRO A 201 1.30 18.31 0.95
CA PRO A 201 2.63 18.81 1.33
C PRO A 201 3.63 18.88 0.17
N GLU A 202 3.47 18.02 -0.84
CA GLU A 202 4.28 17.97 -2.05
C GLU A 202 3.87 19.02 -3.10
N GLY A 203 2.78 19.76 -2.85
CA GLY A 203 2.30 20.84 -3.71
C GLY A 203 1.25 20.41 -4.75
N PHE A 204 0.75 19.18 -4.70
CA PHE A 204 -0.31 18.72 -5.60
C PHE A 204 -1.68 19.22 -5.15
N LEU A 205 -2.53 19.64 -6.09
CA LEU A 205 -3.91 20.02 -5.79
C LEU A 205 -4.73 18.77 -5.44
N VAL A 206 -5.38 18.80 -4.28
CA VAL A 206 -6.22 17.69 -3.79
C VAL A 206 -7.70 18.00 -3.98
N GLY A 207 -8.09 19.26 -3.84
CA GLY A 207 -9.47 19.70 -3.99
C GLY A 207 -9.69 21.14 -3.53
N ARG A 208 -10.94 21.47 -3.19
CA ARG A 208 -11.31 22.77 -2.64
C ARG A 208 -12.24 22.64 -1.45
N VAL A 209 -12.19 23.62 -0.56
CA VAL A 209 -13.16 23.73 0.54
C VAL A 209 -14.54 24.01 -0.05
N ALA A 210 -15.52 23.18 0.27
CA ALA A 210 -16.92 23.36 -0.13
C ALA A 210 -17.73 24.07 0.94
N THR A 211 -17.50 23.72 2.21
CA THR A 211 -18.21 24.33 3.33
C THR A 211 -17.26 24.54 4.50
N VAL A 212 -17.29 25.73 5.08
CA VAL A 212 -16.53 26.10 6.25
C VAL A 212 -17.44 26.17 7.47
N GLY A 213 -17.13 25.37 8.49
CA GLY A 213 -17.67 25.53 9.84
C GLY A 213 -16.76 26.38 10.73
N PRO A 214 -17.14 26.61 12.01
CA PRO A 214 -16.35 27.45 12.92
C PRO A 214 -14.93 26.90 13.16
N VAL A 215 -14.81 25.59 13.37
CA VAL A 215 -13.55 24.91 13.73
C VAL A 215 -13.09 23.87 12.72
N TYR A 216 -13.99 23.36 11.88
CA TYR A 216 -13.69 22.37 10.85
C TYR A 216 -14.19 22.83 9.48
N SER A 217 -13.70 22.21 8.42
CA SER A 217 -14.16 22.45 7.05
C SER A 217 -14.31 21.15 6.29
N GLN A 218 -15.22 21.14 5.32
CA GLN A 218 -15.45 20.03 4.42
C GLN A 218 -14.85 20.36 3.05
N VAL A 219 -14.01 19.46 2.58
CA VAL A 219 -13.30 19.55 1.31
C VAL A 219 -13.96 18.61 0.32
N VAL A 220 -14.22 19.13 -0.88
CA VAL A 220 -14.61 18.34 -2.03
C VAL A 220 -13.34 18.09 -2.85
N LEU A 221 -13.10 16.81 -3.14
CA LEU A 221 -11.91 16.31 -3.83
C LEU A 221 -12.09 16.36 -5.34
N LEU A 222 -10.98 16.36 -6.07
CA LEU A 222 -10.98 16.40 -7.54
C LEU A 222 -11.76 15.26 -8.21
N GLY A 223 -11.93 14.11 -7.53
CA GLY A 223 -12.74 12.98 -8.04
C GLY A 223 -14.25 13.14 -7.87
N ASP A 224 -14.72 14.19 -7.21
CA ASP A 224 -16.15 14.43 -7.03
C ASP A 224 -16.80 15.14 -8.24
N PRO A 225 -18.03 14.76 -8.66
CA PRO A 225 -18.82 15.44 -9.71
C PRO A 225 -18.91 16.97 -9.58
N ASP A 226 -18.94 17.48 -8.36
CA ASP A 226 -19.09 18.90 -8.03
C ASP A 226 -17.73 19.64 -7.94
N CYS A 227 -16.63 18.92 -8.14
CA CYS A 227 -15.29 19.49 -8.21
C CYS A 227 -14.87 19.76 -9.65
N ARG A 228 -14.85 21.04 -10.02
CA ARG A 228 -14.32 21.51 -11.30
C ARG A 228 -13.31 22.60 -11.05
N VAL A 229 -12.13 22.46 -11.63
CA VAL A 229 -11.01 23.39 -11.44
C VAL A 229 -10.42 23.75 -12.80
N SER A 230 -10.16 25.04 -13.02
CA SER A 230 -9.45 25.48 -14.22
C SER A 230 -7.97 25.14 -14.09
N ALA A 231 -7.40 24.55 -15.14
CA ALA A 231 -5.99 24.23 -15.21
C ALA A 231 -5.39 24.80 -16.50
N MET A 232 -4.10 25.07 -16.47
CA MET A 232 -3.33 25.51 -17.61
C MET A 232 -2.15 24.55 -17.80
N ILE A 233 -1.93 24.12 -19.03
CA ILE A 233 -0.79 23.28 -19.39
C ILE A 233 0.43 24.21 -19.50
N GLU A 234 1.51 23.89 -18.79
CA GLU A 234 2.69 24.75 -18.72
C GLU A 234 3.36 24.96 -20.09
N GLU A 235 3.49 23.87 -20.87
CA GLU A 235 4.19 23.85 -22.16
C GLU A 235 3.43 24.65 -23.24
N THR A 236 2.13 24.37 -23.43
CA THR A 236 1.34 24.99 -24.50
C THR A 236 0.59 26.25 -24.07
N ARG A 237 0.51 26.51 -22.76
CA ARG A 237 -0.35 27.55 -22.15
C ARG A 237 -1.83 27.40 -22.48
N ASP A 238 -2.25 26.22 -22.96
CA ASP A 238 -3.66 25.93 -23.18
C ASP A 238 -4.38 25.78 -21.83
N THR A 239 -5.55 26.41 -21.74
CA THR A 239 -6.43 26.32 -20.58
C THR A 239 -7.49 25.25 -20.78
N GLY A 240 -7.80 24.50 -19.73
CA GLY A 240 -8.88 23.53 -19.71
C GLY A 240 -9.54 23.47 -18.34
N ILE A 241 -10.50 22.54 -18.20
CA ILE A 241 -11.20 22.27 -16.95
C ILE A 241 -10.94 20.83 -16.54
N ILE A 242 -10.35 20.67 -15.35
CA ILE A 242 -10.25 19.37 -14.69
C ILE A 242 -11.64 19.02 -14.18
N ALA A 243 -12.14 17.87 -14.62
CA ALA A 243 -13.39 17.26 -14.20
C ALA A 243 -13.11 15.83 -13.74
N PRO A 244 -13.96 15.23 -12.90
CA PRO A 244 -13.82 13.82 -12.55
C PRO A 244 -13.89 12.96 -13.80
N ALA A 245 -13.08 11.91 -13.80
CA ALA A 245 -13.03 10.99 -14.93
C ALA A 245 -14.39 10.34 -15.16
N SER A 246 -14.76 10.18 -16.43
CA SER A 246 -15.97 9.45 -16.83
C SER A 246 -15.81 7.92 -16.76
N SER A 247 -14.57 7.46 -16.53
CA SER A 247 -14.20 6.05 -16.42
C SER A 247 -14.61 5.43 -15.09
N SER A 248 -14.61 4.09 -15.05
CA SER A 248 -14.98 3.33 -13.87
C SER A 248 -14.08 3.68 -12.68
N PRO A 249 -14.59 3.70 -11.42
CA PRO A 249 -13.76 3.88 -10.22
C PRO A 249 -12.65 2.83 -10.03
N LEU A 250 -12.66 1.76 -10.85
CA LEU A 250 -11.64 0.72 -10.88
C LEU A 250 -10.45 1.06 -11.79
N ASP A 251 -10.60 2.06 -12.66
CA ASP A 251 -9.51 2.57 -13.47
C ASP A 251 -8.70 3.57 -12.61
N ASN A 252 -7.37 3.52 -12.69
CA ASN A 252 -6.48 4.47 -11.98
C ASN A 252 -6.55 5.91 -12.53
N VAL A 253 -7.59 6.23 -13.30
CA VAL A 253 -7.84 7.55 -13.90
C VAL A 253 -8.84 8.27 -13.01
N LEU A 254 -8.36 9.26 -12.24
CA LEU A 254 -9.18 10.01 -11.29
C LEU A 254 -9.85 11.22 -11.93
N VAL A 255 -9.19 11.88 -12.88
CA VAL A 255 -9.65 13.12 -13.51
C VAL A 255 -9.32 13.18 -14.99
N ASP A 256 -10.21 13.85 -15.73
CA ASP A 256 -10.03 14.18 -17.14
C ASP A 256 -9.85 15.70 -17.29
N LEU A 257 -8.89 16.12 -18.13
CA LEU A 257 -8.76 17.51 -18.55
C LEU A 257 -9.60 17.74 -19.80
N THR A 258 -10.67 18.50 -19.64
CA THR A 258 -11.65 18.80 -20.69
C THR A 258 -11.49 20.22 -21.23
N HIS A 259 -12.15 20.52 -22.35
CA HIS A 259 -12.20 21.87 -22.95
C HIS A 259 -10.84 22.41 -23.43
N LEU A 260 -9.95 21.55 -23.92
CA LEU A 260 -8.71 21.97 -24.57
C LEU A 260 -8.95 22.47 -26.00
N SER A 261 -8.06 23.34 -26.48
CA SER A 261 -8.02 23.76 -27.88
C SER A 261 -7.79 22.55 -28.79
N ARG A 262 -8.52 22.46 -29.92
CA ARG A 262 -8.50 21.30 -30.84
C ARG A 262 -7.11 20.95 -31.38
N ASN A 263 -6.21 21.93 -31.46
CA ASN A 263 -4.88 21.78 -32.06
C ASN A 263 -3.76 21.83 -31.02
N SER A 264 -4.07 21.58 -29.74
CA SER A 264 -3.05 21.56 -28.68
C SER A 264 -2.08 20.39 -28.89
N PRO A 265 -0.77 20.64 -29.12
CA PRO A 265 0.21 19.57 -29.25
C PRO A 265 0.53 19.00 -27.85
N LEU A 266 -0.21 17.98 -27.43
CA LEU A 266 0.01 17.32 -26.14
C LEU A 266 1.02 16.18 -26.26
N ARG A 267 2.04 16.20 -25.40
CA ARG A 267 2.96 15.08 -25.21
C ARG A 267 2.68 14.40 -23.87
N ARG A 268 2.79 13.07 -23.83
CA ARG A 268 2.74 12.34 -22.56
C ARG A 268 4.00 12.68 -21.77
N CYS A 269 3.83 13.09 -20.51
CA CYS A 269 4.95 13.19 -19.60
C CYS A 269 5.55 11.79 -19.37
N PRO A 270 6.88 11.64 -19.31
CA PRO A 270 7.48 10.40 -18.85
C PRO A 270 7.01 10.13 -17.42
N CYS A 271 6.48 8.92 -17.17
CA CYS A 271 6.11 8.49 -15.83
C CYS A 271 7.35 8.58 -14.94
N ARG A 272 7.25 9.32 -13.84
CA ARG A 272 8.35 9.55 -12.90
C ARG A 272 8.18 8.68 -11.66
#